data_AF-A0A1H4KAA4-F1
#
_entry.id   AF-A0A1H4KAA4-F1
#
_cell.length_a   1.000
_cell.length_b   1.000
_cell.length_c   1.000
_cell.angle_alpha   90.00
_cell.angle_beta   90.00
_cell.angle_gamma   90.00
#
_symmetry.space_group_name_H-M   'P 1'
#
loop_
_entity.id
_entity.type
_entity.pdbx_description
1 polymer ?
#
loop_
_entity_poly.entity_id
_entity_poly.type
_entity_poly.pdbx_seq_one_letter_code
_entity_poly.pdbx_strand_id
1 'polypeptide(L)'
;MVPSHNYRFIERDYWYQQALCNSEHLLPSQIEDILDEQHREYCDYTFKFYEDGSVSIIDNETNEAVIPGELSGAALDFYVRKRIHLIKVNLQEKQFQYA
;
A
#
# COMPACT_ATOMS: atom_id res chain seq x y z
N MET A 1 11.74 -21.19 -1.35
CA MET A 1 11.42 -19.76 -1.11
C MET A 1 10.17 -19.72 -0.24
N VAL A 2 10.12 -18.84 0.77
CA VAL A 2 8.90 -18.62 1.57
C VAL A 2 7.86 -17.95 0.66
N PRO A 3 6.60 -18.41 0.61
CA PRO A 3 5.57 -17.76 -0.20
C PRO A 3 5.36 -16.32 0.26
N SER A 4 5.10 -15.43 -0.69
CA SER A 4 5.03 -14.00 -0.42
C SER A 4 4.12 -13.27 -1.39
N HIS A 5 3.49 -12.22 -0.91
CA HIS A 5 2.64 -11.33 -1.68
C HIS A 5 3.35 -9.99 -1.87
N ASN A 6 3.62 -9.64 -3.14
CA ASN A 6 4.28 -8.39 -3.49
C ASN A 6 3.23 -7.34 -3.88
N TYR A 7 3.38 -6.12 -3.36
CA TYR A 7 2.57 -4.97 -3.73
C TYR A 7 3.47 -3.77 -3.97
N ARG A 8 3.34 -3.14 -5.13
CA ARG A 8 3.89 -1.80 -5.35
C ARG A 8 2.88 -0.78 -4.87
N PHE A 9 3.35 0.19 -4.12
CA PHE A 9 2.61 1.31 -3.60
C PHE A 9 3.23 2.57 -4.19
N ILE A 10 2.44 3.32 -4.95
CA ILE A 10 2.79 4.65 -5.42
C ILE A 10 1.85 5.60 -4.71
N GLU A 11 2.39 6.53 -3.93
CA GLU A 11 1.58 7.43 -3.09
C GLU A 11 0.65 8.31 -3.94
N ARG A 12 1.12 8.75 -5.12
CA ARG A 12 0.29 9.49 -6.08
C ARG A 12 -0.95 8.70 -6.48
N ASP A 13 -0.78 7.42 -6.84
CA ASP A 13 -1.88 6.55 -7.23
C ASP A 13 -2.84 6.31 -6.08
N TYR A 14 -2.32 6.18 -4.84
CA TYR A 14 -3.15 6.06 -3.66
C TYR A 14 -4.06 7.28 -3.49
N TRP A 15 -3.51 8.49 -3.58
CA TRP A 15 -4.29 9.72 -3.46
C TRP A 15 -5.27 9.90 -4.62
N TYR A 16 -4.87 9.55 -5.83
CA TYR A 16 -5.76 9.55 -6.99
C TYR A 16 -6.98 8.65 -6.77
N GLN A 17 -6.76 7.40 -6.33
CA GLN A 17 -7.87 6.47 -6.04
C GLN A 17 -8.74 6.96 -4.88
N GLN A 18 -8.15 7.52 -3.82
CA GLN A 18 -8.91 8.10 -2.72
C GLN A 18 -9.78 9.29 -3.18
N ALA A 19 -9.25 10.17 -4.01
CA ALA A 19 -10.00 11.30 -4.55
C ALA A 19 -11.14 10.84 -5.47
N LEU A 20 -10.90 9.83 -6.31
CA LEU A 20 -11.95 9.23 -7.14
C LEU A 20 -13.07 8.60 -6.31
N CYS A 21 -12.73 7.90 -5.22
CA CYS A 21 -13.74 7.25 -4.39
C CYS A 21 -14.53 8.23 -3.52
N ASN A 22 -13.92 9.34 -3.11
CA ASN A 22 -14.51 10.28 -2.14
C ASN A 22 -15.10 11.55 -2.78
N SER A 23 -14.89 11.77 -4.07
CA SER A 23 -15.42 12.94 -4.77
C SER A 23 -16.53 12.56 -5.74
N GLU A 24 -17.73 13.10 -5.52
CA GLU A 24 -18.83 12.99 -6.48
C GLU A 24 -18.75 14.03 -7.62
N HIS A 25 -17.85 15.01 -7.51
CA HIS A 25 -17.90 16.23 -8.34
C HIS A 25 -16.59 16.56 -9.06
N LEU A 26 -15.50 15.86 -8.77
CA LEU A 26 -14.23 16.05 -9.49
C LEU A 26 -14.14 15.08 -10.66
N LEU A 27 -13.85 15.61 -11.83
CA LEU A 27 -13.49 14.79 -12.98
C LEU A 27 -12.08 14.22 -12.79
N PRO A 28 -11.78 13.02 -13.33
CA PRO A 28 -10.44 12.42 -13.25
C PRO A 28 -9.31 13.37 -13.63
N SER A 29 -9.46 14.15 -14.71
CA SER A 29 -8.43 15.10 -15.15
C SER A 29 -8.16 16.21 -14.12
N GLN A 30 -9.20 16.68 -13.42
CA GLN A 30 -9.03 17.70 -12.39
C GLN A 30 -8.26 17.15 -11.18
N ILE A 31 -8.42 15.86 -10.88
CA ILE A 31 -7.66 15.20 -9.82
C ILE A 31 -6.18 15.10 -10.23
N GLU A 32 -5.89 14.73 -11.48
CA GLU A 32 -4.53 14.70 -12.01
C GLU A 32 -3.86 16.08 -11.91
N ASP A 33 -4.55 17.15 -12.35
CA ASP A 33 -4.05 18.53 -12.28
C ASP A 33 -3.71 18.93 -10.83
N ILE A 34 -4.60 18.64 -9.88
CA ILE A 34 -4.38 18.95 -8.45
C ILE A 34 -3.17 18.19 -7.89
N LEU A 35 -3.00 16.92 -8.26
CA LEU A 35 -1.87 16.11 -7.79
C LEU A 35 -0.55 16.61 -8.38
N ASP A 36 -0.53 16.99 -9.66
CA ASP A 36 0.67 17.49 -10.32
C ASP A 36 1.10 18.88 -9.80
N GLU A 37 0.13 19.74 -9.45
CA GLU A 37 0.39 21.08 -8.89
C GLU A 37 1.02 21.06 -7.48
N GLN A 38 0.88 19.95 -6.73
CA GLN A 38 1.36 19.89 -5.34
C GLN A 38 2.90 19.93 -5.22
N HIS A 39 3.64 19.80 -6.33
CA HIS A 39 5.12 19.81 -6.37
C HIS A 39 5.76 18.97 -5.25
N ARG A 40 5.12 17.87 -4.88
CA ARG A 40 5.51 16.97 -3.79
C ARG A 40 6.15 15.72 -4.38
N GLU A 41 7.23 15.28 -3.76
CA GLU A 41 7.77 13.93 -3.99
C GLU A 41 6.82 12.89 -3.37
N TYR A 42 6.38 11.95 -4.21
CA TYR A 42 5.46 10.89 -3.82
C TYR A 42 6.24 9.62 -3.54
N CYS A 43 5.99 8.96 -2.41
CA CYS A 43 6.69 7.73 -2.09
C CYS A 43 6.35 6.61 -3.10
N ASP A 44 7.34 5.85 -3.56
CA ASP A 44 7.18 4.62 -4.34
C ASP A 44 7.84 3.45 -3.64
N TYR A 45 7.05 2.61 -2.98
CA TYR A 45 7.55 1.50 -2.17
C TYR A 45 7.08 0.16 -2.71
N THR A 46 7.94 -0.85 -2.62
CA THR A 46 7.57 -2.24 -2.83
C THR A 46 7.49 -2.97 -1.50
N PHE A 47 6.28 -3.39 -1.14
CA PHE A 47 5.99 -4.21 0.01
C PHE A 47 5.99 -5.69 -0.38
N LYS A 48 6.70 -6.51 0.37
CA LYS A 48 6.69 -7.96 0.28
C LYS A 48 6.25 -8.55 1.60
N PHE A 49 5.02 -9.04 1.65
CA PHE A 49 4.46 -9.69 2.84
C PHE A 49 4.67 -11.19 2.76
N TYR A 50 5.15 -11.79 3.85
CA TYR A 50 5.41 -13.22 3.95
C TYR A 50 4.32 -13.92 4.76
N GLU A 51 4.14 -15.22 4.55
CA GLU A 51 3.14 -16.03 5.27
C GLU A 51 3.39 -16.13 6.79
N ASP A 52 4.64 -15.95 7.23
CA ASP A 52 5.01 -15.88 8.64
C ASP A 52 4.63 -14.55 9.31
N GLY A 53 4.06 -13.62 8.55
CA GLY A 53 3.68 -12.29 9.03
C GLY A 53 4.83 -11.30 9.08
N SER A 54 6.01 -11.61 8.55
CA SER A 54 7.07 -10.63 8.31
C SER A 54 6.77 -9.79 7.07
N VAL A 55 7.48 -8.66 6.92
CA VAL A 55 7.39 -7.79 5.74
C VAL A 55 8.77 -7.25 5.41
N SER A 56 9.08 -7.20 4.12
CA SER A 56 10.20 -6.42 3.59
C SER A 56 9.64 -5.25 2.80
N ILE A 57 10.22 -4.07 2.96
CA ILE A 57 9.81 -2.86 2.25
C ILE A 57 11.06 -2.28 1.62
N ILE A 58 10.99 -2.01 0.32
CA ILE A 58 12.05 -1.35 -0.44
C ILE A 58 11.51 -0.04 -0.96
N ASP A 59 12.29 1.02 -0.76
CA ASP A 59 12.09 2.28 -1.47
C ASP A 59 12.60 2.16 -2.90
N ASN A 60 11.73 2.33 -3.89
CA ASN A 60 12.09 2.16 -5.30
C ASN A 60 12.89 3.33 -5.86
N GLU A 61 12.92 4.48 -5.18
CA GLU A 61 13.73 5.63 -5.60
C GLU A 61 15.19 5.48 -5.14
N THR A 62 15.37 5.15 -3.86
CA THR A 62 16.70 5.04 -3.24
C THR A 62 17.26 3.61 -3.28
N ASN A 63 16.40 2.62 -3.52
CA ASN A 63 16.69 1.18 -3.41
C ASN A 63 17.13 0.75 -2.00
N GLU A 64 16.79 1.55 -0.98
CA GLU A 64 17.08 1.25 0.43
C GLU A 64 15.93 0.47 1.08
N ALA A 65 16.28 -0.27 2.13
CA ALA A 65 15.29 -0.99 2.93
C ALA A 65 14.64 -0.05 3.93
N VAL A 66 13.32 -0.09 4.03
CA VAL A 66 12.51 0.71 4.96
C VAL A 66 11.90 -0.21 6.00
N ILE A 67 11.92 0.18 7.27
CA ILE A 67 11.21 -0.56 8.31
C ILE A 67 9.81 0.00 8.54
N PRO A 68 8.82 -0.82 8.99
CA PRO A 68 7.45 -0.35 9.18
C PRO A 68 7.29 0.87 10.10
N GLY A 69 8.22 1.07 11.05
CA GLY A 69 8.20 2.22 11.96
C GLY A 69 8.61 3.55 11.32
N GLU A 70 9.21 3.52 10.13
CA GLU A 70 9.58 4.71 9.35
C GLU A 70 8.46 5.15 8.39
N LEU A 71 7.46 4.29 8.17
CA LEU A 71 6.32 4.63 7.34
C LEU A 71 5.47 5.72 7.99
N SER A 72 4.97 6.63 7.16
CA SER A 72 4.02 7.66 7.57
C SER A 72 2.96 7.91 6.50
N GLY A 73 1.92 8.67 6.85
CA GLY A 73 0.89 9.08 5.89
C GLY A 73 0.22 7.92 5.15
N ALA A 74 0.11 8.06 3.83
CA ALA A 74 -0.55 7.09 2.95
C ALA A 74 0.16 5.73 2.93
N ALA A 75 1.49 5.71 3.00
CA ALA A 75 2.26 4.46 3.02
C ALA A 75 1.97 3.64 4.28
N LEU A 76 1.85 4.29 5.44
CA LEU A 76 1.48 3.64 6.70
C LEU A 76 0.05 3.11 6.65
N ASP A 77 -0.92 3.90 6.17
CA ASP A 77 -2.31 3.46 6.01
C ASP A 77 -2.39 2.24 5.09
N PHE A 78 -1.72 2.28 3.95
CA PHE A 78 -1.63 1.17 3.00
C PHE A 78 -1.08 -0.10 3.67
N TYR A 79 0.05 0.03 4.37
CA TYR A 79 0.68 -1.07 5.10
C TYR A 79 -0.28 -1.71 6.10
N VAL A 80 -0.92 -0.91 6.96
CA VAL A 80 -1.83 -1.40 7.99
C VAL A 80 -3.03 -2.12 7.38
N ARG A 81 -3.65 -1.55 6.34
CA ARG A 81 -4.80 -2.18 5.66
C ARG A 81 -4.44 -3.50 5.01
N LYS A 82 -3.31 -3.57 4.31
CA LYS A 82 -2.83 -4.81 3.67
C LYS A 82 -2.48 -5.87 4.70
N ARG A 83 -1.82 -5.49 5.80
CA ARG A 83 -1.54 -6.40 6.94
C ARG A 83 -2.83 -7.02 7.48
N ILE A 84 -3.82 -6.19 7.80
CA ILE A 84 -5.12 -6.66 8.32
C ILE A 84 -5.81 -7.60 7.31
N HIS A 85 -5.80 -7.25 6.02
CA HIS A 85 -6.39 -8.07 4.99
C HIS A 85 -5.76 -9.47 4.92
N LEU A 86 -4.42 -9.54 4.87
CA LEU A 86 -3.69 -10.81 4.81
C LEU A 86 -3.91 -11.67 6.07
N ILE A 87 -3.96 -11.05 7.26
CA ILE A 87 -4.29 -11.75 8.51
C ILE A 87 -5.69 -12.37 8.41
N LYS A 88 -6.68 -11.61 7.93
CA LYS A 88 -8.06 -12.11 7.77
C LYS A 88 -8.14 -13.28 6.80
N VAL A 89 -7.47 -13.19 5.65
CA VAL A 89 -7.42 -14.28 4.66
C VAL A 89 -6.82 -15.53 5.26
N ASN A 90 -5.66 -15.43 5.92
CA ASN A 90 -4.99 -16.57 6.56
C ASN A 90 -5.86 -17.21 7.65
N LEU A 91 -6.56 -16.40 8.45
CA LEU A 91 -7.50 -16.91 9.47
C LEU A 91 -8.67 -17.67 8.83
N GLN A 92 -9.25 -17.15 7.74
CA GLN A 92 -10.33 -17.82 7.03
C GLN A 92 -9.86 -19.14 6.41
N GLU A 93 -8.69 -19.17 5.77
CA GLU A 93 -8.11 -20.39 5.20
C GLU A 93 -7.89 -21.47 6.26
N LYS A 94 -7.37 -21.10 7.45
CA LYS A 94 -7.22 -22.03 8.57
C LYS A 94 -8.56 -22.52 9.08
N GLN A 95 -9.57 -21.65 9.18
CA GLN A 95 -10.92 -22.07 9.56
C GLN A 95 -11.49 -23.10 8.57
N PHE A 96 -11.27 -22.93 7.26
CA PHE A 96 -11.70 -23.91 6.26
C PHE A 96 -10.92 -25.24 6.31
N GLN A 97 -9.64 -25.22 6.66
CA GLN A 97 -8.82 -26.44 6.75
C GLN A 97 -9.14 -27.30 7.98
N TYR A 98 -9.60 -26.69 9.06
CA TYR A 98 -9.89 -27.36 10.34
C TYR A 98 -11.39 -27.41 10.69
N ALA A 99 -12.28 -27.04 9.76
CA ALA A 99 -13.73 -27.24 9.84
C ALA A 99 -14.13 -28.59 9.26
#